data_AF-A0A3P7LEP7-F1
#
_entry.id   AF-A0A3P7LEP7-F1
#
_cell.length_a   1.000
_cell.length_b   1.000
_cell.length_c   1.000
_cell.angle_alpha   90.00
_cell.angle_beta   90.00
_cell.angle_gamma   90.00
#
_symmetry.space_group_name_H-M   'P 1'
#
loop_
_entity.id
_entity.type
_entity.pdbx_description
1 polymer ?
#
loop_
_entity_poly.entity_id
_entity_poly.type
_entity_poly.pdbx_seq_one_letter_code
_entity_poly.pdbx_strand_id
1 'polypeptide(L)'
;MWTTAAVQIFYSTGPAWGGLITMSSYNKLNRKYNRDAVLLPIICGATSIYGGIAIFSVIGHMVHSMGSTDVAAVMQSGPGLAFCVYPEALAKLPGGSIWSVLFFTMLFSLGIDSQFSTLETMTSGFMDLFPTVLGRHKILFTLGTCVVLFLLGLILVTRVSYLPLILSCPSD
;
A
#
# COMPACT_ATOMS: atom_id res chain seq x y z
N MET A 1 0.24 3.56 -23.25
CA MET A 1 -0.90 4.24 -22.58
C MET A 1 -1.92 3.22 -22.09
N TRP A 2 -2.64 2.51 -22.97
CA TRP A 2 -3.68 1.54 -22.57
C TRP A 2 -3.18 0.37 -21.71
N THR A 3 -2.06 -0.25 -22.08
CA THR A 3 -1.47 -1.36 -21.30
C THR A 3 -1.09 -0.93 -19.89
N THR A 4 -0.48 0.26 -19.74
CA THR A 4 -0.10 0.83 -18.44
C THR A 4 -1.32 1.12 -17.57
N ALA A 5 -2.39 1.65 -18.16
CA ALA A 5 -3.65 1.89 -17.45
C ALA A 5 -4.30 0.58 -16.97
N ALA A 6 -4.32 -0.45 -17.83
CA ALA A 6 -4.83 -1.77 -17.46
C ALA A 6 -4.03 -2.39 -16.30
N VAL A 7 -2.70 -2.31 -16.37
CA VAL A 7 -1.80 -2.80 -15.32
C VAL A 7 -2.02 -2.03 -14.01
N GLN A 8 -2.17 -0.71 -14.05
CA GLN A 8 -2.44 0.12 -12.87
C GLN A 8 -3.74 -0.30 -12.17
N ILE A 9 -4.83 -0.46 -12.93
CA ILE A 9 -6.13 -0.88 -12.38
C ILE A 9 -6.06 -2.30 -11.82
N PHE A 10 -5.35 -3.20 -12.50
CA PHE A 10 -5.18 -4.58 -12.08
C PHE A 10 -4.41 -4.70 -10.75
N TYR A 11 -3.28 -3.99 -10.62
CA TYR A 11 -2.54 -3.95 -9.35
C TYR A 11 -3.29 -3.19 -8.25
N SER A 12 -4.05 -2.14 -8.60
CA SER A 12 -4.82 -1.36 -7.63
C SER A 12 -6.01 -2.14 -7.05
N THR A 13 -6.70 -2.95 -7.87
CA THR A 13 -7.89 -3.70 -7.44
C THR A 13 -7.53 -5.11 -6.93
N GLY A 14 -6.42 -5.68 -7.42
CA GLY A 14 -5.92 -6.99 -7.00
C GLY A 14 -6.90 -8.17 -7.15
N PRO A 15 -7.72 -8.28 -8.22
CA PRO A 15 -8.78 -9.29 -8.29
C PRO A 15 -8.26 -10.74 -8.27
N ALA A 16 -7.03 -10.96 -8.77
CA ALA A 16 -6.40 -12.28 -8.85
C ALA A 16 -5.52 -12.63 -7.63
N TRP A 17 -5.39 -11.74 -6.64
CA TRP A 17 -4.46 -11.92 -5.52
C TRP A 17 -5.04 -12.76 -4.38
N GLY A 18 -6.29 -13.23 -4.51
CA GLY A 18 -6.97 -14.05 -3.51
C GLY A 18 -7.62 -13.26 -2.37
N GLY A 19 -7.15 -12.04 -2.06
CA GLY A 19 -7.73 -11.10 -1.08
C GLY A 19 -9.26 -11.03 -1.13
N LEU A 20 -9.78 -10.61 -2.28
CA LEU A 20 -11.22 -10.47 -2.50
C LEU A 20 -11.97 -11.80 -2.46
N ILE A 21 -11.33 -12.89 -2.88
CA ILE A 21 -11.93 -14.23 -2.91
C ILE A 21 -12.10 -14.73 -1.47
N THR A 22 -11.05 -14.65 -0.65
CA THR A 22 -11.09 -15.02 0.77
C THR A 22 -12.14 -14.19 1.51
N MET A 23 -12.15 -12.87 1.34
CA MET A 23 -13.14 -12.01 2.00
C MET A 23 -14.57 -12.31 1.52
N SER A 24 -14.75 -12.69 0.25
CA SER A 24 -16.06 -13.09 -0.29
C SER A 24 -16.53 -14.44 0.25
N SER A 25 -15.61 -15.35 0.59
CA SER A 25 -15.94 -16.67 1.15
C SER A 25 -16.60 -16.59 2.53
N TYR A 26 -16.34 -15.52 3.30
CA TYR A 26 -17.01 -15.25 4.57
C TYR A 26 -18.41 -14.66 4.43
N ASN A 27 -18.84 -14.34 3.21
CA ASN A 27 -20.16 -13.77 2.97
C ASN A 27 -21.24 -14.86 2.95
N LYS A 28 -22.48 -14.50 3.31
CA LYS A 28 -23.62 -15.42 3.19
C LYS A 28 -23.88 -15.74 1.72
N LEU A 29 -24.05 -17.03 1.38
CA LEU A 29 -24.22 -17.52 0.01
C LEU A 29 -25.34 -16.83 -0.79
N ASN A 30 -26.42 -16.41 -0.14
CA ASN A 30 -27.57 -15.77 -0.79
C ASN A 30 -27.50 -14.23 -0.83
N ARG A 31 -26.37 -13.61 -0.47
CA ARG A 31 -26.21 -12.16 -0.53
C ARG A 31 -25.89 -11.72 -1.97
N LYS A 32 -26.62 -10.71 -2.46
CA LYS A 32 -26.39 -10.14 -3.79
C LYS A 32 -25.01 -9.49 -3.85
N TYR A 33 -24.06 -10.10 -4.56
CA TYR A 33 -22.69 -9.62 -4.70
C TYR A 33 -22.54 -8.47 -5.72
N ASN A 34 -23.53 -8.29 -6.61
CA ASN A 34 -23.47 -7.31 -7.70
C ASN A 34 -23.18 -5.87 -7.22
N ARG A 35 -23.75 -5.46 -6.08
CA ARG A 35 -23.53 -4.11 -5.54
C ARG A 35 -22.10 -3.95 -5.06
N ASP A 36 -21.59 -4.92 -4.31
CA ASP A 36 -20.26 -4.87 -3.72
C ASP A 36 -19.18 -4.95 -4.81
N ALA A 37 -19.42 -5.77 -5.86
CA ALA A 37 -18.54 -5.90 -7.02
C ALA A 37 -18.42 -4.62 -7.86
N VAL A 38 -19.50 -3.83 -7.99
CA VAL A 38 -19.47 -2.55 -8.72
C VAL A 38 -18.96 -1.42 -7.82
N LEU A 39 -19.30 -1.44 -6.54
CA LEU A 39 -18.93 -0.38 -5.60
C LEU A 39 -17.42 -0.37 -5.31
N LEU A 40 -16.79 -1.54 -5.22
CA LEU A 40 -15.36 -1.67 -4.94
C LEU A 40 -14.45 -0.88 -5.92
N PRO A 41 -14.51 -1.08 -7.24
CA PRO A 41 -13.67 -0.33 -8.18
C PRO A 41 -14.03 1.17 -8.22
N ILE A 42 -15.30 1.52 -7.99
CA ILE A 42 -15.72 2.93 -7.90
C ILE A 42 -15.07 3.63 -6.71
N ILE A 43 -15.10 3.01 -5.53
CA ILE A 43 -14.46 3.55 -4.33
C ILE A 43 -12.94 3.62 -4.54
N CYS A 44 -12.32 2.57 -5.05
CA CYS A 44 -10.89 2.54 -5.32
C CYS A 44 -10.45 3.67 -6.28
N GLY A 45 -11.23 3.90 -7.34
CA GLY A 45 -11.02 5.02 -8.25
C GLY A 45 -11.21 6.38 -7.59
N ALA A 46 -12.27 6.56 -6.80
CA ALA A 46 -12.53 7.80 -6.07
C ALA A 46 -11.43 8.12 -5.05
N THR A 47 -10.97 7.13 -4.29
CA THR A 47 -9.85 7.27 -3.35
C THR A 47 -8.55 7.63 -4.08
N SER A 48 -8.31 7.04 -5.26
CA SER A 48 -7.13 7.37 -6.07
C SER A 48 -7.17 8.81 -6.60
N ILE A 49 -8.34 9.29 -7.04
CA ILE A 49 -8.53 10.68 -7.47
C ILE A 49 -8.33 11.63 -6.29
N TYR A 50 -8.93 11.33 -5.14
CA TYR A 50 -8.79 12.14 -3.93
C TYR A 50 -7.33 12.21 -3.47
N GLY A 51 -6.64 11.06 -3.43
CA GLY A 51 -5.22 10.98 -3.12
C GLY A 51 -4.38 11.79 -4.10
N GLY A 52 -4.65 11.69 -5.40
CA GLY A 52 -3.99 12.48 -6.44
C GLY A 52 -4.14 13.98 -6.21
N ILE A 53 -5.37 14.47 -5.96
CA ILE A 53 -5.62 15.89 -5.69
C ILE A 53 -4.84 16.37 -4.45
N ALA A 54 -4.85 15.60 -3.36
CA ALA A 54 -4.11 15.94 -2.15
C ALA A 54 -2.59 16.00 -2.40
N ILE A 55 -2.07 15.00 -3.11
CA ILE A 55 -0.66 14.88 -3.53
C ILE A 55 -0.22 16.10 -4.36
N PHE A 56 -0.94 16.40 -5.44
CA PHE A 56 -0.58 17.49 -6.35
C PHE A 56 -0.74 18.86 -5.69
N SER A 57 -1.68 19.03 -4.76
CA SER A 57 -1.84 20.28 -3.99
C SER A 57 -0.61 20.59 -3.13
N VAL A 58 -0.12 19.60 -2.37
CA VAL A 58 1.05 19.75 -1.49
C VAL A 58 2.33 20.00 -2.30
N ILE A 59 2.55 19.23 -3.37
CA ILE A 59 3.71 19.41 -4.26
C ILE A 59 3.64 20.77 -4.97
N GLY A 60 2.47 21.17 -5.45
CA GLY A 60 2.27 22.47 -6.10
C GLY A 60 2.62 23.64 -5.17
N HIS A 61 2.22 23.56 -3.90
CA HIS A 61 2.61 24.55 -2.90
C HIS A 61 4.12 24.60 -2.66
N MET A 62 4.77 23.44 -2.58
CA MET A 62 6.22 23.33 -2.40
C MET A 62 6.99 23.97 -3.56
N VAL A 63 6.63 23.62 -4.80
CA VAL A 63 7.26 24.15 -6.03
C VAL A 63 7.08 25.68 -6.09
N HIS A 64 5.88 26.17 -5.77
CA HIS A 64 5.62 27.61 -5.69
C HIS A 64 6.46 28.31 -4.60
N SER A 65 6.62 27.70 -3.43
CA SER A 65 7.43 28.25 -2.34
C SER A 65 8.94 28.24 -2.61
N MET A 66 9.43 27.37 -3.49
CA MET A 66 10.85 27.30 -3.87
C MET A 66 11.20 28.19 -5.08
N GLY A 67 10.21 28.80 -5.74
CA GLY A 67 10.43 29.62 -6.95
C GLY A 67 10.82 28.81 -8.19
N SER A 68 10.79 27.48 -8.10
CA SER A 68 11.04 26.58 -9.23
C SER A 68 9.76 26.37 -10.03
N THR A 69 9.86 26.20 -11.35
CA THR A 69 8.71 25.90 -12.23
C THR A 69 8.64 24.44 -12.66
N ASP A 70 9.63 23.63 -12.27
CA ASP A 70 9.75 22.25 -12.68
C ASP A 70 9.15 21.29 -11.64
N VAL A 71 7.90 20.90 -11.88
CA VAL A 71 7.19 19.89 -11.09
C VAL A 71 7.72 18.48 -11.39
N ALA A 72 8.25 18.25 -12.60
CA ALA A 72 8.71 16.93 -13.02
C ALA A 72 10.00 16.51 -12.31
N ALA A 73 10.87 17.46 -11.97
CA ALA A 73 12.09 17.21 -11.18
C ALA A 73 11.77 16.69 -9.76
N VAL A 74 10.65 17.10 -9.18
CA VAL A 74 10.24 16.75 -7.81
C VAL A 74 9.43 15.44 -7.78
N MET A 75 8.75 15.11 -8.89
CA MET A 75 7.93 13.90 -9.03
C MET A 75 8.75 12.67 -9.40
N GLN A 76 9.66 12.24 -8.51
CA GLN A 76 10.28 10.93 -8.66
C GLN A 76 9.24 9.81 -8.48
N SER A 77 9.28 8.78 -9.32
CA SER A 77 8.39 7.62 -9.17
C SER A 77 8.96 6.66 -8.12
N GLY A 78 8.13 6.24 -7.17
CA GLY A 78 8.48 5.21 -6.18
C GLY A 78 8.48 5.68 -4.73
N PRO A 79 9.02 4.87 -3.80
CA PRO A 79 8.96 5.14 -2.37
C PRO A 79 9.72 6.41 -1.94
N GLY A 80 10.74 6.81 -2.71
CA GLY A 80 11.50 8.04 -2.44
C GLY A 80 10.63 9.31 -2.46
N LEU A 81 9.56 9.33 -3.27
CA LEU A 81 8.59 10.43 -3.27
C LEU A 81 7.91 10.53 -1.91
N ALA A 82 7.33 9.41 -1.43
CA ALA A 82 6.60 9.31 -0.17
C ALA A 82 7.49 9.63 1.05
N PHE A 83 8.75 9.20 1.06
CA PHE A 83 9.61 9.26 2.27
C PHE A 83 10.62 10.41 2.31
N CYS A 84 10.91 11.07 1.18
CA CYS A 84 11.82 12.22 1.15
C CYS A 84 11.07 13.50 0.78
N VAL A 85 10.39 13.49 -0.36
CA VAL A 85 9.76 14.68 -0.92
C VAL A 85 8.54 15.13 -0.12
N TYR A 86 7.63 14.23 0.27
CA TYR A 86 6.44 14.63 1.03
C TYR A 86 6.75 15.22 2.41
N PRO A 87 7.61 14.59 3.25
CA PRO A 87 7.93 15.16 4.56
C PRO A 87 8.54 16.56 4.43
N GLU A 88 9.39 16.80 3.42
CA GLU A 88 9.95 18.13 3.14
C GLU A 88 8.86 19.14 2.74
N ALA A 89 7.88 18.73 1.93
CA ALA A 89 6.77 19.60 1.53
C ALA A 89 5.87 19.95 2.72
N LEU A 90 5.55 18.96 3.54
CA LEU A 90 4.69 19.11 4.71
C LEU A 90 5.34 19.96 5.80
N ALA A 91 6.68 19.91 5.93
CA ALA A 91 7.43 20.75 6.87
C ALA A 91 7.35 22.25 6.54
N LYS A 92 7.11 22.62 5.27
CA LYS A 92 6.94 24.01 4.84
C LYS A 92 5.55 24.59 5.12
N LEU A 93 4.56 23.74 5.41
CA LEU A 93 3.22 24.18 5.78
C LEU A 93 3.18 24.73 7.22
N PRO A 94 2.33 25.74 7.51
CA PRO A 94 2.11 26.17 8.89
C PRO A 94 1.55 25.01 9.72
N GLY A 95 2.23 24.66 10.81
CA GLY A 95 1.89 23.48 11.63
C GLY A 95 2.36 22.14 11.04
N GLY A 96 3.45 22.14 10.26
CA GLY A 96 4.00 20.96 9.55
C GLY A 96 4.16 19.67 10.39
N SER A 97 4.35 19.77 11.70
CA SER A 97 4.39 18.61 12.60
C SER A 97 3.09 17.81 12.60
N ILE A 98 1.93 18.46 12.61
CA ILE A 98 0.62 17.79 12.61
C ILE A 98 0.41 17.08 11.27
N TRP A 99 0.71 17.77 10.17
CA TRP A 99 0.55 17.24 8.82
C TRP A 99 1.47 16.04 8.55
N SER A 100 2.70 16.08 9.05
CA SER A 100 3.64 14.95 8.95
C SER A 100 3.12 13.73 9.70
N VAL A 101 2.62 13.90 10.93
CA VAL A 101 2.04 12.80 11.71
C VAL A 101 0.82 12.20 11.00
N LEU A 102 -0.09 13.02 10.48
CA LEU A 102 -1.26 12.54 9.74
C LEU A 102 -0.87 11.77 8.48
N PHE A 103 0.13 12.25 7.74
CA PHE A 103 0.64 11.58 6.54
C PHE A 103 1.27 10.23 6.85
N PHE A 104 2.16 10.15 7.84
CA PHE A 104 2.77 8.87 8.23
C PHE A 104 1.76 7.91 8.84
N THR A 105 0.79 8.40 9.62
CA THR A 105 -0.30 7.58 10.14
C THR A 105 -1.14 7.01 9.00
N MET A 106 -1.44 7.82 7.99
CA MET A 106 -2.15 7.37 6.79
C MET A 106 -1.37 6.30 6.02
N LEU A 107 -0.07 6.51 5.77
CA LEU A 107 0.78 5.49 5.13
C LEU A 107 0.84 4.19 5.95
N PHE A 108 0.92 4.30 7.27
CA PHE A 108 0.95 3.15 8.17
C PHE A 108 -0.35 2.35 8.15
N SER A 109 -1.51 3.02 8.24
CA SER A 109 -2.82 2.37 8.15
C SER A 109 -2.98 1.66 6.81
N LEU A 110 -2.68 2.34 5.69
CA LEU A 110 -2.73 1.72 4.35
C LEU A 110 -1.84 0.48 4.24
N GLY A 111 -0.65 0.52 4.85
CA GLY A 111 0.24 -0.62 4.93
C GLY A 111 -0.34 -1.77 5.74
N ILE A 112 -0.84 -1.49 6.95
CA ILE A 112 -1.43 -2.51 7.84
C ILE A 112 -2.65 -3.18 7.22
N ASP A 113 -3.59 -2.40 6.66
CA ASP A 113 -4.82 -2.93 6.07
C ASP A 113 -4.49 -3.93 4.94
N SER A 114 -3.49 -3.59 4.12
CA SER A 114 -3.02 -4.43 3.02
C SER A 114 -2.32 -5.70 3.50
N GLN A 115 -1.48 -5.59 4.54
CA GLN A 115 -0.78 -6.73 5.14
C GLN A 115 -1.76 -7.69 5.80
N PHE A 116 -2.77 -7.18 6.50
CA PHE A 116 -3.80 -8.00 7.13
C PHE A 116 -4.58 -8.81 6.09
N SER A 117 -5.02 -8.17 5.01
CA SER A 117 -5.70 -8.84 3.89
C SER A 117 -4.85 -9.97 3.29
N THR A 118 -3.56 -9.71 3.06
CA THR A 118 -2.63 -10.71 2.48
C THR A 118 -2.42 -11.89 3.42
N LEU A 119 -2.17 -11.63 4.71
CA LEU A 119 -2.02 -12.67 5.72
C LEU A 119 -3.25 -13.55 5.83
N GLU A 120 -4.44 -12.94 5.86
CA GLU A 120 -5.72 -13.66 5.93
C GLU A 120 -5.94 -14.55 4.71
N THR A 121 -5.62 -14.08 3.50
CA THR A 121 -5.70 -14.90 2.28
C THR A 121 -4.74 -16.07 2.32
N MET A 122 -3.50 -15.85 2.74
CA MET A 122 -2.52 -16.93 2.84
C MET A 122 -2.96 -17.98 3.86
N THR A 123 -3.30 -17.56 5.08
CA THR A 123 -3.66 -18.48 6.15
C THR A 123 -4.93 -19.25 5.81
N SER A 124 -5.94 -18.58 5.27
CA SER A 124 -7.20 -19.22 4.86
C SER A 124 -7.03 -20.19 3.70
N GLY A 125 -6.21 -19.86 2.70
CA GLY A 125 -5.89 -20.80 1.62
C GLY A 125 -5.24 -22.09 2.13
N PHE A 126 -4.32 -22.00 3.10
CA PHE A 126 -3.73 -23.19 3.72
C PHE A 126 -4.71 -23.96 4.61
N MET A 127 -5.58 -23.27 5.34
CA MET A 127 -6.62 -23.90 6.16
C MET A 127 -7.65 -24.64 5.32
N ASP A 128 -7.97 -24.14 4.13
CA ASP A 128 -8.89 -24.79 3.20
C ASP A 128 -8.30 -26.08 2.60
N LEU A 129 -6.97 -26.16 2.44
CA LEU A 129 -6.28 -27.34 1.92
C LEU A 129 -6.12 -28.46 2.97
N PHE A 130 -5.89 -28.10 4.25
CA PHE A 130 -5.66 -29.06 5.35
C PHE A 130 -6.61 -28.85 6.54
N PRO A 131 -7.93 -29.06 6.36
CA PRO A 131 -8.95 -28.68 7.35
C PRO A 131 -8.81 -29.42 8.68
N THR A 132 -8.42 -30.71 8.67
CA THR A 132 -8.38 -31.57 9.86
C THR A 132 -7.21 -31.26 10.80
N VAL A 133 -6.06 -30.82 10.26
CA VAL A 133 -4.83 -30.61 11.04
C VAL A 133 -4.63 -29.12 11.38
N LEU A 134 -4.75 -28.26 10.36
CA LEU A 134 -4.52 -26.81 10.49
C LEU A 134 -5.73 -26.09 11.11
N GLY A 135 -6.94 -26.55 10.81
CA GLY A 135 -8.18 -25.95 11.30
C GLY A 135 -8.34 -25.98 12.82
N ARG A 136 -7.64 -26.89 13.53
CA ARG A 136 -7.66 -26.98 15.00
C ARG A 136 -6.67 -26.03 15.69
N HIS A 137 -5.63 -25.59 14.99
CA HIS A 137 -4.54 -24.78 15.54
C HIS A 137 -4.38 -23.44 14.79
N LYS A 138 -5.48 -22.86 14.29
CA LYS A 138 -5.47 -21.66 13.44
C LYS A 138 -4.63 -20.51 14.02
N ILE A 139 -4.79 -20.23 15.31
CA ILE A 139 -4.04 -19.16 16.00
C ILE A 139 -2.53 -19.42 15.98
N LEU A 140 -2.12 -20.66 16.28
CA LEU A 140 -0.70 -21.04 16.28
C LEU A 140 -0.13 -21.04 14.86
N PHE A 141 -0.90 -21.45 13.86
CA PHE A 141 -0.50 -21.40 12.47
C PHE A 141 -0.31 -19.97 11.96
N THR A 142 -1.25 -19.07 12.23
CA THR A 142 -1.12 -17.64 11.89
C THR A 142 0.09 -17.02 12.57
N LEU A 143 0.31 -17.30 13.86
CA LEU A 143 1.47 -16.81 14.60
C LEU A 143 2.79 -17.35 14.01
N GLY A 144 2.84 -18.63 13.66
CA GLY A 144 3.98 -19.24 12.97
C GLY A 144 4.30 -18.55 11.63
N THR A 145 3.28 -18.31 10.80
CA THR A 145 3.42 -17.60 9.53
C THR A 145 3.94 -16.17 9.73
N CYS A 146 3.41 -15.44 10.71
CA CYS A 146 3.91 -14.10 11.06
C CYS A 146 5.39 -14.12 11.49
N VAL A 147 5.80 -15.10 12.30
CA VAL A 147 7.20 -15.24 12.73
C VAL A 147 8.11 -15.54 11.53
N VAL A 148 7.71 -16.45 10.63
CA VAL A 148 8.48 -16.75 9.41
C VAL A 148 8.62 -15.51 8.53
N LEU A 149 7.52 -14.78 8.29
CA LEU A 149 7.55 -13.54 7.51
C LEU A 149 8.40 -12.45 8.18
N PHE A 150 8.39 -12.36 9.50
CA PHE A 150 9.26 -11.45 10.24
C PHE A 150 10.74 -11.80 10.06
N LEU A 151 11.10 -13.08 10.17
CA LEU A 151 12.48 -13.54 9.95
C LEU A 151 12.96 -13.31 8.51
N LEU A 152 12.10 -13.54 7.52
CA LEU A 152 12.40 -13.21 6.12
C LEU A 152 12.49 -11.69 5.91
N GLY A 153 11.65 -10.91 6.58
CA GLY A 153 11.69 -9.45 6.57
C GLY A 153 12.98 -8.88 7.14
N LEU A 154 13.57 -9.52 8.16
CA LEU A 154 14.88 -9.11 8.72
C LEU A 154 16.00 -9.15 7.67
N ILE A 155 15.94 -10.08 6.71
CA ILE A 155 16.91 -10.15 5.61
C ILE A 155 16.82 -8.89 4.75
N LEU A 156 15.61 -8.41 4.46
CA LEU A 156 15.35 -7.21 3.64
C LEU A 156 15.74 -5.90 4.35
N VAL A 157 15.72 -5.88 5.69
CA VAL A 157 16.14 -4.71 6.51
C VAL A 157 17.65 -4.70 6.74
N THR A 158 18.36 -5.78 6.42
CA THR A 158 19.82 -5.83 6.55
C THR A 158 20.47 -4.96 5.46
N ARG A 159 21.55 -4.24 5.80
CA ARG A 159 22.23 -3.22 4.96
C ARG A 159 22.58 -3.67 3.52
N VAL A 160 22.64 -4.96 3.26
CA VAL A 160 22.92 -5.56 1.95
C VAL A 160 21.81 -5.27 0.93
N SER A 161 20.54 -5.14 1.36
CA SER A 161 19.40 -4.91 0.47
C SER A 161 19.20 -3.44 0.05
N TYR A 162 19.71 -2.48 0.82
CA TYR A 162 19.64 -1.04 0.50
C TYR A 162 20.80 -0.55 -0.37
N LEU A 163 21.84 -1.37 -0.56
CA LEU A 163 23.03 -1.04 -1.36
C LEU A 163 22.70 -0.62 -2.81
N PRO A 164 21.72 -1.24 -3.51
CA PRO A 164 21.30 -0.80 -4.84
C PRO A 164 20.58 0.56 -4.84
N LEU A 165 19.92 0.91 -3.73
CA LEU A 165 19.12 2.13 -3.57
C LEU A 165 20.00 3.34 -3.22
N ILE A 166 21.09 3.12 -2.49
CA ILE A 166 22.12 4.14 -2.19
C ILE A 166 23.03 4.39 -3.40
N LEU A 167 23.36 3.35 -4.19
CA LEU A 167 24.14 3.50 -5.44
C LEU A 167 23.38 4.18 -6.59
N SER A 168 22.04 4.29 -6.50
CA SER A 168 21.20 5.00 -7.49
C SER A 168 20.89 6.44 -7.09
N CYS A 169 21.30 6.89 -5.90
CA CYS A 169 21.25 8.29 -5.52
C CYS A 169 22.43 9.01 -6.20
N PRO A 170 22.20 9.95 -7.14
CA PRO A 170 23.30 10.75 -7.66
C PRO A 170 23.87 11.55 -6.49
N SER A 171 25.13 11.31 -6.18
CA SER A 171 25.93 12.25 -5.42
C SER A 171 26.10 13.50 -6.28
N ASP A 172 25.34 14.54 -5.97
CA ASP A 172 25.72 15.96 -6.07
C ASP A 172 24.70 16.83 -5.30
#